data_AF-A0A932TFY3-F1
#
_entry.id   AF-A0A932TFY3-F1
#
_cell.length_a   1.000
_cell.length_b   1.000
_cell.length_c   1.000
_cell.angle_alpha   90.00
_cell.angle_beta   90.00
_cell.angle_gamma   90.00
#
_symmetry.space_group_name_H-M   'P 1'
#
loop_
_entity.id
_entity.type
_entity.pdbx_description
1 polymer ?
#
loop_
_entity_poly.entity_id
_entity_poly.type
_entity_poly.pdbx_seq_one_letter_code
_entity_poly.pdbx_strand_id
1 'polypeptide(L)'
;MPDSDVKHSEWVLAVSFSLFLFTLILISQLHDSAKSSKLQKIYRDRSRLANTSCTVTVSGAVEHPGSYVVPIGAPIAYILKKTRPTRFANLRDLVKDQEIRGDCSLHIEELSTIFVSVEGAVLEPCTLELPIKTRICQLKTKIRSAPHANLDFFKKRRLLKDGERVHIPSLSEEEMTKCLHLNSDLFYDSQPVTSF
;
A
#
# COMPACT_ATOMS: atom_id res chain seq x y z
N MET A 1 -5.80 -14.37 51.21
CA MET A 1 -4.89 -13.87 50.15
C MET A 1 -4.28 -15.11 49.51
N PRO A 2 -4.53 -15.39 48.22
CA PRO A 2 -3.96 -16.57 47.59
C PRO A 2 -2.51 -16.27 47.18
N ASP A 3 -1.57 -16.96 47.83
CA ASP A 3 -0.18 -17.03 47.39
C ASP A 3 -0.12 -17.94 46.15
N SER A 4 -0.09 -17.33 44.97
CA SER A 4 0.21 -18.04 43.73
C SER A 4 1.71 -18.30 43.69
N ASP A 5 2.12 -19.48 44.14
CA ASP A 5 3.50 -19.97 44.06
C ASP A 5 3.81 -20.32 42.59
N VAL A 6 4.27 -19.31 41.86
CA VAL A 6 4.65 -19.43 40.45
C VAL A 6 5.89 -20.31 40.37
N LYS A 7 5.76 -21.48 39.74
CA LYS A 7 6.86 -22.45 39.61
C LYS A 7 8.09 -21.78 38.98
N HIS A 8 9.27 -22.02 39.54
CA HIS A 8 10.54 -21.47 39.05
C HIS A 8 10.76 -21.63 37.53
N SER A 9 10.21 -22.68 36.91
CA SER A 9 10.25 -22.90 35.47
C SER A 9 9.54 -21.81 34.65
N GLU A 10 8.45 -21.24 35.17
CA GLU A 10 7.69 -20.18 34.49
C GLU A 10 8.46 -18.85 34.49
N TRP A 11 9.19 -18.58 35.57
CA TRP A 11 10.09 -17.41 35.65
C TRP A 11 11.24 -17.48 34.65
N VAL A 12 11.86 -18.65 34.50
CA VAL A 12 12.94 -18.85 33.52
C VAL A 12 12.42 -18.59 32.10
N LEU A 13 11.22 -19.09 31.79
CA LEU A 13 10.60 -18.91 30.48
C LEU A 13 10.27 -17.43 30.22
N ALA A 14 9.67 -16.74 31.20
CA ALA A 14 9.37 -15.31 31.10
C ALA A 14 10.63 -14.45 30.89
N VAL A 15 11.70 -14.73 31.63
CA VAL A 15 12.97 -14.00 31.48
C VAL A 15 13.59 -14.25 30.12
N SER A 16 13.60 -15.50 29.64
CA SER A 16 14.14 -15.83 28.32
C SER A 16 13.38 -15.13 27.18
N PHE A 17 12.04 -15.07 27.26
CA PHE A 17 11.21 -14.42 26.26
C PHE A 17 11.38 -12.89 26.28
N SER A 18 11.48 -12.30 27.48
CA SER A 18 11.78 -10.87 27.63
C SER A 18 13.13 -10.51 27.03
N LEU A 19 14.16 -11.34 27.27
CA LEU A 19 15.50 -11.13 26.70
C LEU A 19 15.48 -11.25 25.16
N PHE A 20 14.74 -12.22 24.63
CA PHE A 20 14.55 -12.36 23.18
C PHE A 20 13.87 -11.13 22.55
N LEU A 21 12.77 -10.64 23.14
CA LEU A 21 12.10 -9.42 22.68
C LEU A 21 13.02 -8.20 22.74
N PHE A 22 13.81 -8.07 23.81
CA PHE A 22 14.76 -6.96 23.96
C PHE A 22 15.83 -6.98 22.86
N THR A 23 16.37 -8.16 22.52
CA THR A 23 17.35 -8.27 21.42
C THR A 23 16.74 -7.91 20.06
N LEU A 24 15.50 -8.30 19.77
CA LEU A 24 14.82 -7.93 18.54
C LEU A 24 14.60 -6.42 18.41
N ILE A 25 14.23 -5.75 19.51
CA ILE A 25 14.07 -4.29 19.53
C ILE A 25 15.40 -3.60 19.25
N LEU A 26 16.49 -4.05 19.87
CA LEU A 26 17.84 -3.49 19.64
C LEU A 26 18.29 -3.65 18.17
N ILE A 27 18.07 -4.83 17.58
CA ILE A 27 18.43 -5.09 16.18
C ILE A 27 17.61 -4.16 15.25
N SER A 28 16.32 -3.99 15.51
CA SER A 28 15.47 -3.07 14.73
C SER A 28 15.98 -1.64 14.78
N GLN A 29 16.32 -1.13 15.97
CA GLN A 29 16.81 0.24 16.12
C GLN A 29 18.17 0.47 15.48
N LEU A 30 19.07 -0.52 15.56
CA LEU A 30 20.38 -0.46 14.91
C LEU A 30 20.25 -0.41 13.38
N HIS A 31 19.33 -1.20 12.82
CA HIS A 31 19.10 -1.23 11.38
C HIS A 31 18.53 0.10 10.86
N ASP A 32 17.57 0.69 11.57
CA ASP A 32 17.00 1.99 11.20
C ASP A 32 18.02 3.14 11.34
N SER A 33 18.86 3.10 12.38
CA SER A 33 19.93 4.08 12.59
C SER A 33 21.04 4.00 11.53
N ALA A 34 21.43 2.78 11.11
CA ALA A 34 22.43 2.57 10.07
C ALA A 34 21.98 3.10 8.70
N LYS A 35 20.68 3.01 8.39
CA LYS A 35 20.12 3.49 7.12
C LYS A 35 19.98 5.02 7.10
N SER A 36 19.64 5.63 8.23
CA SER A 36 19.53 7.08 8.39
C SER A 36 20.90 7.79 8.38
N SER A 37 21.91 7.20 9.04
CA SER A 37 23.23 7.83 9.21
C SER A 37 24.08 7.91 7.93
N LYS A 38 23.94 6.95 6.99
CA LYS A 38 24.66 7.01 5.70
C LYS A 38 24.20 8.17 4.83
N LEU A 39 22.89 8.44 4.78
CA LEU A 39 22.34 9.60 4.06
C LEU A 39 22.78 10.92 4.70
N GLN A 40 22.87 10.96 6.03
CA GLN A 40 23.21 12.18 6.76
C GLN A 40 24.71 12.54 6.69
N LYS A 41 25.61 11.55 6.65
CA LYS A 41 27.06 11.79 6.54
C LYS A 41 27.47 12.31 5.15
N ILE A 42 26.89 11.76 4.08
CA ILE A 42 27.11 12.29 2.70
C ILE A 42 26.66 13.76 2.60
N TYR A 43 25.59 14.11 3.32
CA TYR A 43 25.08 15.48 3.35
C TYR A 43 26.03 16.44 4.06
N ARG A 44 26.66 16.03 5.17
CA ARG A 44 27.47 16.91 6.02
C ARG A 44 28.83 17.29 5.41
N ASP A 45 29.46 16.39 4.65
CA ASP A 45 30.72 16.68 3.97
C ASP A 45 30.55 17.52 2.70
N ARG A 46 29.42 17.38 1.98
CA ARG A 46 29.09 18.23 0.81
C ARG A 46 28.68 19.66 1.17
N SER A 47 28.16 19.88 2.38
CA SER A 47 27.79 21.22 2.86
C SER A 47 28.95 22.21 2.94
N ARG A 48 30.21 21.75 2.88
CA ARG A 48 31.38 22.65 2.85
C ARG A 48 31.65 23.28 1.48
N LEU A 49 31.04 22.78 0.39
CA LEU A 49 31.06 23.43 -0.93
C LEU A 49 29.77 24.24 -1.22
N ALA A 50 28.79 24.22 -0.31
CA ALA A 50 27.39 24.57 -0.58
C ALA A 50 26.92 25.87 0.09
N ASN A 51 27.69 26.96 0.02
CA ASN A 51 27.18 28.29 0.40
C ASN A 51 26.18 28.87 -0.63
N THR A 52 25.97 28.18 -1.73
CA THR A 52 24.96 28.51 -2.73
C THR A 52 23.69 27.69 -2.51
N SER A 53 22.62 28.39 -2.18
CA SER A 53 21.25 27.87 -2.24
C SER A 53 20.63 28.16 -3.60
N CYS A 54 19.72 27.30 -4.05
CA CYS A 54 18.89 27.50 -5.23
C CYS A 54 17.41 27.47 -4.85
N THR A 55 16.59 28.16 -5.64
CA THR A 55 15.14 28.22 -5.48
C THR A 55 14.49 27.22 -6.42
N VAL A 56 13.70 26.32 -5.86
CA VAL A 56 12.95 25.33 -6.64
C VAL A 56 11.47 25.57 -6.49
N THR A 57 10.80 25.87 -7.59
CA THR A 57 9.37 26.12 -7.63
C THR A 57 8.64 24.82 -7.96
N VAL A 58 7.81 24.35 -7.03
CA VAL A 58 7.09 23.09 -7.15
C VAL A 58 5.62 23.35 -7.40
N SER A 59 5.06 22.69 -8.41
CA SER A 59 3.65 22.79 -8.81
C SER A 59 3.07 21.42 -9.19
N GLY A 60 1.74 21.34 -9.30
CA GLY A 60 1.04 20.12 -9.73
C GLY A 60 0.45 19.30 -8.58
N ALA A 61 0.52 17.97 -8.67
CA ALA A 61 -0.14 17.01 -7.79
C ALA A 61 0.57 16.83 -6.42
N VAL A 62 0.76 17.91 -5.69
CA VAL A 62 1.41 17.97 -4.36
C VAL A 62 0.50 18.60 -3.30
N GLU A 63 0.64 18.22 -2.03
CA GLU A 63 -0.12 18.81 -0.92
C GLU A 63 0.31 20.26 -0.64
N HIS A 64 1.60 20.55 -0.82
CA HIS A 64 2.18 21.86 -0.56
C HIS A 64 2.94 22.35 -1.80
N PRO A 65 2.27 23.01 -2.75
CA PRO A 65 2.93 23.70 -3.85
C PRO A 65 3.57 25.00 -3.35
N GLY A 66 4.66 25.42 -4.00
CA GLY A 66 5.37 26.65 -3.64
C GLY A 66 6.84 26.65 -4.01
N SER A 67 7.52 27.75 -3.69
CA SER A 67 8.96 27.88 -3.90
C SER A 67 9.73 27.49 -2.64
N TYR A 68 10.73 26.63 -2.81
CA TYR A 68 11.55 26.09 -1.74
C TYR A 68 13.01 26.45 -1.97
N VAL A 69 13.66 27.00 -0.95
CA VAL A 69 15.10 27.23 -0.97
C VAL A 69 15.81 25.96 -0.50
N VAL A 70 16.68 25.42 -1.36
CA VAL A 70 17.43 24.19 -1.10
C VAL A 70 18.90 24.37 -1.45
N PRO A 71 19.83 23.67 -0.77
CA PRO A 71 21.24 23.74 -1.13
C PRO A 71 21.47 23.07 -2.49
N ILE A 72 22.38 23.63 -3.29
CA ILE A 72 22.81 22.99 -4.54
C ILE A 72 23.41 21.61 -4.22
N GLY A 73 23.06 20.62 -5.03
CA GLY A 73 23.44 19.22 -4.81
C GLY A 73 22.48 18.45 -3.91
N ALA A 74 21.41 19.08 -3.38
CA ALA A 74 20.36 18.35 -2.69
C ALA A 74 19.66 17.38 -3.66
N PRO A 75 19.33 16.15 -3.23
CA PRO A 75 18.57 15.22 -4.04
C PRO A 75 17.11 15.68 -4.16
N ILE A 76 16.47 15.41 -5.30
CA ILE A 76 15.03 15.69 -5.51
C ILE A 76 14.16 15.06 -4.40
N ALA A 77 14.56 13.90 -3.88
CA ALA A 77 13.92 13.26 -2.72
C ALA A 77 13.72 14.19 -1.51
N TYR A 78 14.64 15.14 -1.28
CA TYR A 78 14.54 16.11 -0.20
C TYR A 78 13.37 17.08 -0.41
N ILE A 79 13.16 17.54 -1.64
CA ILE A 79 12.03 18.41 -2.01
C ILE A 79 10.71 17.65 -1.93
N LEU A 80 10.67 16.43 -2.47
CA LEU A 80 9.48 15.59 -2.42
C LEU A 80 9.03 15.32 -0.97
N LYS A 81 9.95 15.22 -0.02
CA LYS A 81 9.61 15.08 1.40
C LYS A 81 8.92 16.32 1.97
N LYS A 82 9.26 17.53 1.49
CA LYS A 82 8.65 18.79 1.92
C LYS A 82 7.31 19.06 1.25
N THR A 83 7.21 18.77 -0.05
CA THR A 83 6.02 19.08 -0.86
C THR A 83 4.89 18.07 -0.67
N ARG A 84 5.24 16.85 -0.22
CA ARG A 84 4.32 15.71 -0.01
C ARG A 84 3.45 15.45 -1.26
N PRO A 85 3.97 14.71 -2.25
CA PRO A 85 3.18 14.30 -3.41
C PRO A 85 1.89 13.61 -2.99
N THR A 86 0.81 13.94 -3.70
CA THR A 86 -0.50 13.32 -3.45
C THR A 86 -0.48 11.84 -3.84
N ARG A 87 -1.50 11.08 -3.41
CA ARG A 87 -1.61 9.64 -3.73
C ARG A 87 -1.76 9.34 -5.23
N PHE A 88 -2.10 10.34 -6.03
CA PHE A 88 -2.27 10.24 -7.48
C PHE A 88 -1.17 10.99 -8.23
N ALA A 89 -0.09 11.40 -7.56
CA ALA A 89 1.04 12.02 -8.23
C ALA A 89 1.77 11.00 -9.13
N ASN A 90 2.04 11.39 -10.38
CA ASN A 90 2.92 10.64 -11.25
C ASN A 90 4.37 10.93 -10.88
N LEU A 91 5.05 9.93 -10.34
CA LEU A 91 6.46 10.00 -9.94
C LEU A 91 7.38 9.17 -10.83
N ARG A 92 6.87 8.64 -11.96
CA ARG A 92 7.63 7.71 -12.82
C ARG A 92 8.81 8.39 -13.50
N ASP A 93 8.64 9.65 -13.91
CA ASP A 93 9.65 10.42 -14.62
C ASP A 93 10.67 11.11 -13.69
N LEU A 94 10.46 11.02 -12.37
CA LEU A 94 11.27 11.70 -11.37
C LEU A 94 12.32 10.77 -10.77
N VAL A 95 13.59 10.99 -11.14
CA VAL A 95 14.74 10.29 -10.55
C VAL A 95 15.02 10.87 -9.16
N LYS A 96 14.68 10.12 -8.11
CA LYS A 96 14.75 10.59 -6.71
C LYS A 96 16.14 11.02 -6.25
N ASP A 97 17.17 10.33 -6.76
CA ASP A 97 18.57 10.56 -6.43
C ASP A 97 19.23 11.62 -7.31
N GLN A 98 18.49 12.19 -8.27
CA GLN A 98 18.98 13.28 -9.10
C GLN A 98 19.24 14.52 -8.24
N GLU A 99 20.40 15.11 -8.45
CA GLU A 99 20.86 16.29 -7.74
C GLU A 99 20.39 17.56 -8.44
N ILE A 100 19.97 18.54 -7.64
CA ILE A 100 19.55 19.85 -8.11
C ILE A 100 20.77 20.73 -8.31
N ARG A 101 21.03 21.14 -9.55
CA ARG A 101 22.23 21.91 -9.92
C ARG A 101 22.04 23.43 -9.89
N GLY A 102 20.79 23.90 -9.80
CA GLY A 102 20.44 25.31 -9.81
C GLY A 102 18.94 25.51 -9.73
N ASP A 103 18.49 26.74 -9.97
CA ASP A 103 17.07 27.10 -9.92
C ASP A 103 16.28 26.29 -10.97
N CYS A 104 15.20 25.65 -10.53
CA CYS A 104 14.40 24.82 -11.41
C CYS A 104 12.91 24.86 -11.05
N SER A 105 12.07 24.62 -12.06
CA SER A 105 10.64 24.38 -11.87
C SER A 105 10.38 22.88 -11.93
N LEU A 106 9.80 22.35 -10.85
CA LEU A 106 9.42 20.95 -10.75
C LEU A 106 7.90 20.85 -10.83
N HIS A 107 7.41 20.38 -11.97
CA HIS A 107 5.99 20.10 -12.18
C HIS A 107 5.74 18.61 -11.97
N ILE A 108 4.85 18.27 -11.02
CA ILE A 108 4.44 16.89 -10.76
C ILE A 108 3.07 16.68 -11.37
N GLU A 109 3.00 15.85 -12.40
CA GLU A 109 1.74 15.52 -13.07
C GLU A 109 0.83 14.69 -12.18
N GLU A 110 -0.49 14.81 -12.37
CA GLU A 110 -1.47 13.91 -11.77
C GLU A 110 -1.69 12.71 -12.71
N LEU A 111 -1.72 11.51 -12.15
CA LEU A 111 -2.09 10.30 -12.88
C LEU A 111 -3.51 10.45 -13.41
N SER A 112 -3.73 10.12 -14.67
CA SER A 112 -5.07 10.04 -15.27
C SER A 112 -5.70 8.67 -15.02
N THR A 113 -4.89 7.61 -15.08
CA THR A 113 -5.28 6.22 -14.87
C THR A 113 -4.39 5.52 -13.85
N ILE A 114 -4.92 4.46 -13.26
CA ILE A 114 -4.24 3.57 -12.32
C ILE A 114 -4.27 2.14 -12.86
N PHE A 115 -3.22 1.39 -12.61
CA PHE A 115 -3.11 -0.02 -12.97
C PHE A 115 -3.29 -0.88 -11.72
N VAL A 116 -4.26 -1.78 -11.73
CA VAL A 116 -4.59 -2.65 -10.59
C VAL A 116 -4.53 -4.09 -11.06
N SER A 117 -3.78 -4.93 -10.35
CA SER A 117 -3.73 -6.37 -10.62
C SER A 117 -4.74 -7.09 -9.73
N VAL A 118 -5.61 -7.90 -10.31
CA VAL A 118 -6.64 -8.64 -9.60
C VAL A 118 -6.31 -10.12 -9.63
N GLU A 119 -6.30 -10.76 -8.46
CA GLU A 119 -5.95 -12.17 -8.24
C GLU A 119 -6.88 -12.82 -7.21
N GLY A 120 -6.79 -14.14 -7.01
CA GLY A 120 -7.60 -14.90 -6.04
C GLY A 120 -8.82 -15.58 -6.67
N ALA A 121 -9.98 -15.47 -6.03
CA ALA A 121 -11.25 -16.09 -6.47
C ALA A 121 -11.88 -15.36 -7.68
N VAL A 122 -11.13 -15.25 -8.77
CA VAL A 122 -11.54 -14.74 -10.07
C VAL A 122 -11.36 -15.83 -11.12
N LEU A 123 -12.13 -15.78 -12.21
CA LEU A 123 -11.99 -16.77 -13.28
C LEU A 123 -10.61 -16.67 -13.94
N GLU A 124 -10.16 -15.44 -14.20
CA GLU A 124 -8.88 -15.15 -14.84
C GLU A 124 -8.21 -13.96 -14.12
N PRO A 125 -7.03 -14.15 -13.51
CA PRO A 125 -6.24 -13.05 -12.99
C PRO A 125 -5.85 -12.08 -14.10
N CYS A 126 -6.02 -10.78 -13.87
CA CYS A 126 -5.79 -9.76 -14.89
C CYS A 126 -5.29 -8.44 -14.30
N THR A 127 -4.67 -7.62 -15.13
CA THR A 127 -4.33 -6.23 -14.81
C THR A 127 -5.34 -5.32 -15.51
N LEU A 128 -6.01 -4.47 -14.73
CA LEU A 128 -6.99 -3.51 -15.23
C LEU A 128 -6.41 -2.11 -15.19
N GLU A 129 -6.61 -1.37 -16.28
CA GLU A 129 -6.47 0.08 -16.31
C GLU A 129 -7.80 0.72 -15.92
N LEU A 130 -7.77 1.56 -14.88
CA LEU A 130 -8.96 2.17 -14.28
C LEU A 130 -8.74 3.68 -14.14
N PRO A 131 -9.80 4.50 -14.18
CA PRO A 131 -9.67 5.93 -13.90
C PRO A 131 -9.22 6.16 -12.46
N ILE A 132 -8.58 7.31 -12.20
CA ILE A 132 -8.31 7.72 -10.82
C ILE A 132 -9.58 7.76 -9.96
N LYS A 133 -9.40 7.61 -8.65
CA LYS A 133 -10.48 7.59 -7.65
C LYS A 133 -11.46 6.41 -7.80
N THR A 134 -11.11 5.37 -8.57
CA THR A 134 -11.88 4.12 -8.64
C THR A 134 -11.88 3.41 -7.27
N ARG A 135 -13.05 2.87 -6.89
CA ARG A 135 -13.26 2.13 -5.64
C ARG A 135 -13.31 0.63 -5.86
N ILE A 136 -13.00 -0.15 -4.82
CA ILE A 136 -13.08 -1.62 -4.84
C ILE A 136 -14.47 -2.12 -5.30
N CYS A 137 -15.55 -1.48 -4.87
CA CYS A 137 -16.90 -1.86 -5.28
C CYS A 137 -17.16 -1.78 -6.79
N GLN A 138 -16.43 -0.92 -7.50
CA GLN A 138 -16.54 -0.77 -8.96
C GLN A 138 -15.81 -1.88 -9.71
N LEU A 139 -14.92 -2.64 -9.06
CA LEU A 139 -14.27 -3.80 -9.68
C LEU A 139 -15.26 -4.90 -10.03
N LYS A 140 -16.35 -5.03 -9.27
CA LYS A 140 -17.37 -6.08 -9.47
C LYS A 140 -17.94 -6.09 -10.89
N THR A 141 -18.04 -4.93 -11.55
CA THR A 141 -18.58 -4.83 -12.92
C THR A 141 -17.53 -4.98 -14.01
N LYS A 142 -16.23 -5.02 -13.64
CA LYS A 142 -15.10 -5.08 -14.56
C LYS A 142 -14.44 -6.45 -14.63
N ILE A 143 -14.65 -7.31 -13.63
CA ILE A 143 -14.06 -8.65 -13.55
C ILE A 143 -15.13 -9.74 -13.49
N ARG A 144 -14.76 -10.95 -13.90
CA ARG A 144 -15.57 -12.15 -13.73
C ARG A 144 -15.09 -12.92 -12.51
N SER A 145 -15.90 -12.90 -11.45
CA SER A 145 -15.63 -13.64 -10.21
C SER A 145 -15.88 -15.14 -10.38
N ALA A 146 -15.11 -15.96 -9.68
CA ALA A 146 -15.39 -17.39 -9.59
C ALA A 146 -16.68 -17.66 -8.78
N PRO A 147 -17.36 -18.81 -8.96
CA PRO A 147 -18.60 -19.11 -8.25
C PRO A 147 -18.44 -19.19 -6.72
N HIS A 148 -17.23 -19.48 -6.23
CA HIS A 148 -16.89 -19.53 -4.81
C HIS A 148 -16.28 -18.22 -4.29
N ALA A 149 -16.39 -17.12 -5.03
CA ALA A 149 -15.83 -15.84 -4.63
C ALA A 149 -16.68 -15.16 -3.55
N ASN A 150 -16.03 -14.60 -2.53
CA ASN A 150 -16.72 -13.83 -1.51
C ASN A 150 -17.11 -12.43 -2.04
N LEU A 151 -18.39 -12.29 -2.40
CA LEU A 151 -18.93 -11.05 -2.97
C LEU A 151 -18.99 -9.88 -1.96
N ASP A 152 -18.92 -10.16 -0.66
CA ASP A 152 -18.92 -9.11 0.37
C ASP A 152 -17.64 -8.30 0.37
N PHE A 153 -16.56 -8.83 -0.20
CA PHE A 153 -15.33 -8.09 -0.43
C PHE A 153 -15.57 -6.79 -1.23
N PHE A 154 -16.49 -6.83 -2.20
CA PHE A 154 -16.82 -5.66 -3.03
C PHE A 154 -17.69 -4.63 -2.32
N LYS A 155 -18.25 -4.92 -1.13
CA LYS A 155 -19.02 -3.92 -0.37
C LYS A 155 -18.12 -2.81 0.21
N LYS A 156 -16.80 -3.04 0.25
CA LYS A 156 -15.81 -2.07 0.77
C LYS A 156 -15.74 -0.81 -0.11
N ARG A 157 -15.92 0.36 0.50
CA ARG A 157 -15.85 1.68 -0.17
C ARG A 157 -14.44 2.28 -0.30
N ARG A 158 -13.41 1.44 -0.19
CA ARG A 158 -12.01 1.88 -0.23
C ARG A 158 -11.57 2.22 -1.67
N LEU A 159 -10.75 3.27 -1.80
CA LEU A 159 -10.09 3.68 -3.04
C LEU A 159 -8.92 2.75 -3.38
N LEU A 160 -8.78 2.45 -4.67
CA LEU A 160 -7.66 1.70 -5.23
C LEU A 160 -6.44 2.60 -5.41
N LYS A 161 -5.25 2.01 -5.30
CA LYS A 161 -3.96 2.68 -5.55
C LYS A 161 -3.34 2.17 -6.85
N ASP A 162 -2.54 3.02 -7.50
CA ASP A 162 -1.73 2.58 -8.65
C ASP A 162 -0.75 1.48 -8.24
N GLY A 163 -0.66 0.43 -9.06
CA GLY A 163 0.14 -0.77 -8.80
C GLY A 163 -0.40 -1.68 -7.70
N GLU A 164 -1.62 -1.46 -7.20
CA GLU A 164 -2.20 -2.30 -6.15
C GLU A 164 -2.52 -3.72 -6.65
N ARG A 165 -2.19 -4.73 -5.83
CA ARG A 165 -2.65 -6.11 -6.03
C ARG A 165 -3.87 -6.36 -5.15
N VAL A 166 -5.01 -6.64 -5.78
CA VAL A 166 -6.28 -6.90 -5.12
C VAL A 166 -6.53 -8.40 -5.13
N HIS A 167 -6.37 -9.02 -3.97
CA HIS A 167 -6.70 -10.42 -3.78
C HIS A 167 -8.17 -10.59 -3.38
N ILE A 168 -8.93 -11.30 -4.19
CA ILE A 168 -10.34 -11.61 -3.94
C ILE A 168 -10.44 -12.89 -3.11
N PRO A 169 -10.96 -12.84 -1.88
CA PRO A 169 -11.06 -14.02 -1.05
C PRO A 169 -12.14 -14.99 -1.58
N SER A 170 -11.88 -16.28 -1.39
CA SER A 170 -12.90 -17.32 -1.52
C SER A 170 -13.84 -17.29 -0.31
N LEU A 171 -15.05 -17.82 -0.49
CA LEU A 171 -15.98 -18.13 0.60
C LEU A 171 -15.36 -19.16 1.54
N SER A 172 -15.76 -19.14 2.82
CA SER A 172 -15.41 -20.23 3.74
C SER A 172 -16.15 -21.52 3.35
N GLU A 173 -15.66 -22.69 3.80
CA GLU A 173 -16.32 -23.99 3.51
C GLU A 173 -17.77 -24.03 4.00
N GLU A 174 -18.07 -23.37 5.13
CA GLU A 174 -19.41 -23.22 5.70
C GLU A 174 -20.33 -22.34 4.84
N GLU A 175 -19.77 -21.32 4.20
CA GLU A 175 -20.52 -20.44 3.29
C GLU A 175 -20.76 -21.11 1.93
N MET A 176 -19.79 -21.91 1.45
CA MET A 176 -19.93 -22.68 0.22
C MET A 176 -21.06 -23.70 0.30
N THR A 177 -21.22 -24.40 1.42
CA THR A 177 -22.31 -25.38 1.62
C THR A 177 -23.69 -24.72 1.61
N LYS A 178 -23.82 -23.51 2.17
CA LYS A 178 -25.07 -22.72 2.10
C LYS A 178 -25.40 -22.29 0.68
N CYS A 179 -24.40 -21.87 -0.10
CA CYS A 179 -24.61 -21.45 -1.49
C CYS A 179 -25.00 -22.60 -2.43
N LEU A 180 -24.53 -23.82 -2.15
CA LEU A 180 -24.90 -25.01 -2.95
C LEU A 180 -26.36 -25.44 -2.70
N HIS A 181 -26.85 -25.36 -1.46
CA HIS A 181 -28.25 -25.71 -1.14
C HIS A 181 -29.28 -24.73 -1.71
N LEU A 182 -28.94 -23.44 -1.86
CA LEU A 182 -29.86 -22.46 -2.46
C LEU A 182 -30.10 -22.67 -3.98
N ASN A 183 -29.19 -23.36 -4.67
CA ASN A 183 -29.35 -23.66 -6.11
C ASN A 183 -30.07 -24.99 -6.38
N SER A 184 -30.16 -25.91 -5.41
CA SER A 184 -30.91 -27.17 -5.58
C SER A 184 -32.42 -26.98 -5.54
N ASP A 185 -32.90 -25.96 -4.84
CA ASP A 185 -34.34 -25.72 -4.65
C ASP A 185 -35.00 -25.00 -5.84
N LEU A 186 -34.21 -24.37 -6.73
CA LEU A 186 -34.69 -23.68 -7.93
C LEU A 186 -34.88 -24.60 -9.16
N PHE A 187 -34.51 -25.88 -9.06
CA PHE A 187 -34.58 -26.82 -10.17
C PHE A 187 -35.75 -27.82 -10.11
N TYR A 188 -36.60 -27.77 -9.08
CA TYR A 188 -37.63 -28.79 -8.86
C TYR A 188 -39.07 -28.39 -9.25
N ASP A 189 -39.30 -27.22 -9.86
CA ASP A 189 -40.67 -26.73 -10.15
C ASP A 189 -41.04 -26.70 -11.65
N SER A 190 -40.31 -27.44 -12.49
CA SER A 190 -40.70 -27.66 -13.89
C SER A 190 -41.53 -28.94 -14.03
N GLN A 191 -42.77 -28.91 -13.51
CA GLN A 191 -43.74 -29.95 -13.86
C GLN A 191 -44.14 -29.80 -15.34
N PRO A 192 -44.17 -30.91 -16.12
CA PRO A 192 -44.63 -30.87 -17.50
C PRO A 192 -46.12 -30.57 -17.52
N VAL A 193 -46.50 -29.44 -18.13
CA VAL A 193 -47.90 -29.14 -18.45
C VAL A 193 -48.36 -30.16 -19.50
N THR A 194 -49.06 -31.20 -19.07
CA THR A 194 -49.77 -32.11 -19.96
C THR A 194 -51.00 -31.40 -20.52
N SER A 195 -50.92 -30.97 -21.78
CA SER A 195 -52.07 -30.52 -22.56
C SER A 195 -52.94 -31.72 -22.94
N PHE A 196 -54.20 -31.70 -22.49
CA PHE A 196 -55.29 -32.55 -22.97
C PHE A 196 -55.92 -31.95 -24.23
#